data_AF-A0A0K8VXB5-F1
#
_entry.id   AF-A0A0K8VXB5-F1
#
_cell.length_a   1.000
_cell.length_b   1.000
_cell.length_c   1.000
_cell.angle_alpha   90.00
_cell.angle_beta   90.00
_cell.angle_gamma   90.00
#
_symmetry.space_group_name_H-M   'P 1'
#
loop_
_entity.id
_entity.type
_entity.pdbx_description
1 polymer ?
#
loop_
_entity_poly.entity_id
_entity_poly.type
_entity_poly.pdbx_seq_one_letter_code
_entity_poly.pdbx_strand_id
1 'polypeptide(L)'
;LQRLVHASIILQIVVKYLSKNKQFQRMTSLTRRCWRNLLKTARTPQQQGALLRHLTATVRAEDQMLLIKEQLQQPNSMIFPSIWLRDNCQCAQCFHRDSLSRKPLRWNNFDTKVKVRQVTVDEPRQLVNILWSDEHCSSFPLKWLKDRDFSLKTREQYLSEWYRPQSKHWGKDDFVKVLKKFDYWDVMRSDAVLMEWLQTLAVHGIAMLKNSPLDIGVVKSLANRIGFIRKTTYG
;
A
#
# COMPACT_ATOMS: atom_id res chain seq x y z
N LEU A 1 -26.27 18.58 -38.82
CA LEU A 1 -26.66 17.14 -38.77
C LEU A 1 -25.69 16.21 -39.52
N GLN A 2 -25.16 16.54 -40.70
CA GLN A 2 -24.20 15.67 -41.42
C GLN A 2 -22.81 15.49 -40.76
N ARG A 3 -22.31 16.46 -39.95
CA ARG A 3 -21.01 16.31 -39.24
C ARG A 3 -21.06 15.37 -38.01
N LEU A 4 -22.25 15.13 -37.43
CA LEU A 4 -22.43 14.25 -36.27
C LEU A 4 -22.45 12.76 -36.66
N VAL A 5 -22.88 12.45 -37.88
CA VAL A 5 -22.94 11.07 -38.38
C VAL A 5 -21.52 10.53 -38.67
N HIS A 6 -20.60 11.37 -39.18
CA HIS A 6 -19.20 10.97 -39.40
C HIS A 6 -18.44 10.67 -38.10
N ALA A 7 -18.66 11.41 -37.01
CA ALA A 7 -18.00 11.13 -35.73
C ALA A 7 -18.47 9.80 -35.10
N SER A 8 -19.75 9.45 -35.24
CA SER A 8 -20.30 8.17 -34.77
C SER A 8 -19.75 6.98 -35.56
N ILE A 9 -19.60 7.13 -36.88
CA ILE A 9 -19.01 6.10 -37.75
C ILE A 9 -17.53 5.90 -37.44
N ILE A 10 -16.75 6.98 -37.24
CA ILE A 10 -15.33 6.89 -36.86
C ILE A 10 -15.18 6.20 -35.49
N LEU A 11 -16.05 6.50 -34.52
CA LEU A 11 -16.02 5.86 -33.20
C LEU A 11 -16.36 4.36 -33.27
N GLN A 12 -17.34 3.97 -34.10
CA GLN A 12 -17.67 2.55 -34.33
C GLN A 12 -16.54 1.81 -35.06
N ILE A 13 -15.85 2.48 -35.98
CA ILE A 13 -14.69 1.92 -36.68
C ILE A 13 -13.54 1.72 -35.70
N VAL A 14 -13.21 2.70 -34.85
CA VAL A 14 -12.14 2.60 -33.84
C VAL A 14 -12.44 1.50 -32.82
N VAL A 15 -13.69 1.37 -32.36
CA VAL A 15 -14.10 0.29 -31.44
C VAL A 15 -14.03 -1.09 -32.11
N LYS A 16 -14.44 -1.22 -33.39
CA LYS A 16 -14.29 -2.46 -34.16
C LYS A 16 -12.82 -2.79 -34.47
N TYR A 17 -11.97 -1.79 -34.70
CA TYR A 17 -10.55 -1.98 -34.98
C TYR A 17 -9.78 -2.41 -33.72
N LEU A 18 -10.11 -1.83 -32.57
CA LEU A 18 -9.51 -2.19 -31.28
C LEU A 18 -9.88 -3.61 -30.84
N SER A 19 -11.09 -4.11 -31.17
CA SER A 19 -11.44 -5.52 -30.86
C SER A 19 -10.68 -6.54 -31.72
N LYS A 20 -10.25 -6.13 -32.93
CA LYS A 20 -9.45 -6.93 -33.87
C LYS A 20 -7.94 -6.77 -33.69
N ASN A 21 -7.47 -5.84 -32.86
CA ASN A 21 -6.05 -5.63 -32.62
C ASN A 21 -5.48 -6.76 -31.73
N LYS A 22 -4.54 -7.54 -32.27
CA LYS A 22 -3.89 -8.67 -31.58
C LYS A 22 -3.23 -8.26 -30.24
N GLN A 23 -2.80 -7.00 -30.07
CA GLN A 23 -2.28 -6.49 -28.80
C GLN A 23 -3.37 -6.32 -27.73
N PHE A 24 -4.57 -5.84 -28.10
CA PHE A 24 -5.69 -5.67 -27.16
C PHE A 24 -6.21 -7.03 -26.65
N GLN A 25 -6.16 -8.05 -27.50
CA GLN A 25 -6.50 -9.42 -27.13
C GLN A 25 -5.47 -10.09 -26.19
N ARG A 26 -4.22 -9.62 -26.17
CA ARG A 26 -3.18 -10.11 -25.24
C ARG A 26 -3.20 -9.44 -23.86
N MET A 27 -4.02 -8.41 -23.66
CA MET A 27 -4.14 -7.71 -22.39
C MET A 27 -4.96 -8.52 -21.38
N THR A 28 -4.49 -8.58 -20.14
CA THR A 28 -5.22 -9.13 -18.99
C THR A 28 -6.57 -8.41 -18.78
N SER A 29 -7.53 -9.07 -18.13
CA SER A 29 -8.87 -8.52 -17.88
C SER A 29 -8.84 -7.19 -17.12
N LEU A 30 -7.89 -7.02 -16.18
CA LEU A 30 -7.65 -5.80 -15.43
C LEU A 30 -7.14 -4.66 -16.33
N THR A 31 -6.17 -4.94 -17.20
CA THR A 31 -5.69 -3.96 -18.19
C THR A 31 -6.79 -3.55 -19.16
N ARG A 32 -7.62 -4.48 -19.64
CA ARG A 32 -8.77 -4.13 -20.49
C ARG A 32 -9.82 -3.29 -19.75
N ARG A 33 -10.04 -3.54 -18.46
CA ARG A 33 -10.99 -2.78 -17.64
C ARG A 33 -10.50 -1.35 -17.36
N CYS A 34 -9.21 -1.18 -17.09
CA CYS A 34 -8.57 0.13 -16.95
C CYS A 34 -8.67 0.93 -18.26
N TRP A 35 -8.31 0.32 -19.40
CA TRP A 35 -8.45 0.94 -20.72
C TRP A 35 -9.91 1.28 -21.06
N ARG A 36 -10.88 0.41 -20.73
CA ARG A 36 -12.31 0.72 -20.90
C ARG A 36 -12.75 1.90 -20.03
N ASN A 37 -12.25 2.02 -18.80
CA ASN A 37 -12.56 3.14 -17.93
C ASN A 37 -11.94 4.46 -18.46
N LEU A 38 -10.69 4.40 -18.96
CA LEU A 38 -10.02 5.53 -19.64
C LEU A 38 -10.79 6.00 -20.90
N LEU A 39 -11.31 5.05 -21.69
CA LEU A 39 -12.08 5.34 -22.90
C LEU A 39 -13.52 5.84 -22.59
N LYS A 40 -14.13 5.40 -21.49
CA LYS A 40 -15.46 5.88 -21.08
C LYS A 40 -15.44 7.37 -20.69
N THR A 41 -14.33 7.86 -20.13
CA THR A 41 -14.15 9.28 -19.77
C THR A 41 -13.83 10.19 -20.97
N ALA A 42 -13.59 9.63 -22.16
CA ALA A 42 -13.41 10.41 -23.39
C ALA A 42 -14.74 10.72 -24.12
N ARG A 43 -15.90 10.35 -23.56
CA ARG A 43 -17.20 10.78 -24.08
C ARG A 43 -17.45 12.23 -23.66
N THR A 44 -17.83 13.03 -24.66
CA THR A 44 -18.27 14.43 -24.58
C THR A 44 -19.18 14.71 -23.38
N PRO A 45 -19.12 15.90 -22.77
CA PRO A 45 -19.90 16.25 -21.59
C PRO A 45 -21.37 16.38 -21.97
N GLN A 46 -22.12 15.28 -21.86
CA GLN A 46 -23.56 15.33 -21.91
C GLN A 46 -24.05 15.56 -20.48
N GLN A 47 -24.76 16.67 -20.31
CA GLN A 47 -25.31 17.23 -19.08
C GLN A 47 -25.76 16.15 -18.09
N GLN A 48 -24.94 15.89 -17.09
CA GLN A 48 -25.35 15.28 -15.83
C GLN A 48 -24.91 16.27 -14.76
N GLY A 49 -25.85 16.61 -13.86
CA GLY A 49 -25.70 17.65 -12.86
C GLY A 49 -24.35 17.60 -12.15
N ALA A 50 -23.86 18.78 -11.75
CA ALA A 50 -22.57 18.98 -11.10
C ALA A 50 -22.44 18.12 -9.83
N LEU A 51 -22.07 16.85 -10.00
CA LEU A 51 -21.49 16.04 -8.94
C LEU A 51 -20.17 16.73 -8.59
N LEU A 52 -20.15 17.36 -7.42
CA LEU A 52 -18.94 17.91 -6.82
C LEU A 52 -17.91 16.79 -6.82
N ARG A 53 -16.84 16.96 -7.61
CA ARG A 53 -15.76 15.98 -7.64
C ARG A 53 -15.07 15.99 -6.29
N HIS A 54 -15.17 14.88 -5.59
CA HIS A 54 -14.52 14.65 -4.30
C HIS A 54 -13.19 13.91 -4.48
N LEU A 55 -12.70 13.65 -5.69
CA LEU A 55 -11.36 13.10 -5.81
C LEU A 55 -10.69 13.61 -7.06
N THR A 56 -9.55 14.25 -6.87
CA THR A 56 -8.74 14.77 -7.97
C THR A 56 -7.35 14.19 -7.89
N ALA A 57 -6.81 13.87 -9.07
CA ALA A 57 -5.45 13.40 -9.22
C ALA A 57 -4.82 14.12 -10.40
N THR A 58 -3.72 14.82 -10.18
CA THR A 58 -3.00 15.61 -11.18
C THR A 58 -1.52 15.32 -11.11
N VAL A 59 -0.81 15.51 -12.23
CA VAL A 59 0.64 15.32 -12.31
C VAL A 59 1.30 16.69 -12.41
N ARG A 60 2.28 16.96 -11.54
CA ARG A 60 3.16 18.11 -11.69
C ARG A 60 4.18 17.82 -12.78
N ALA A 61 4.19 18.64 -13.83
CA ALA A 61 4.98 18.37 -15.03
C ALA A 61 6.49 18.40 -14.77
N GLU A 62 6.94 19.32 -13.91
CA GLU A 62 8.35 19.62 -13.61
C GLU A 62 9.12 18.41 -13.07
N ASP A 63 8.50 17.65 -12.16
CA ASP A 63 9.18 16.59 -11.42
C ASP A 63 8.41 15.26 -11.39
N GLN A 64 7.34 15.17 -12.18
CA GLN A 64 6.51 13.98 -12.29
C GLN A 64 5.92 13.52 -10.95
N MET A 65 5.66 14.43 -10.02
CA MET A 65 4.96 14.10 -8.78
C MET A 65 3.46 14.03 -9.04
N LEU A 66 2.80 13.03 -8.43
CA LEU A 66 1.36 12.88 -8.48
C LEU A 66 0.74 13.53 -7.24
N LEU A 67 -0.15 14.49 -7.44
CA LEU A 67 -0.89 15.18 -6.40
C LEU A 67 -2.31 14.60 -6.35
N ILE A 68 -2.73 14.14 -5.19
CA ILE A 68 -4.06 13.54 -4.97
C ILE A 68 -4.77 14.30 -3.87
N LYS A 69 -6.00 14.77 -4.13
CA LYS A 69 -6.85 15.47 -3.16
C LYS A 69 -8.23 14.82 -3.06
N GLU A 70 -8.68 14.54 -1.85
CA GLU A 70 -10.01 13.98 -1.55
C GLU A 70 -11.10 15.05 -1.43
N GLN A 71 -10.76 16.32 -1.32
CA GLN A 71 -11.75 17.38 -1.49
C GLN A 71 -11.08 18.53 -2.22
N LEU A 72 -11.81 19.18 -3.13
CA LEU A 72 -11.28 20.31 -3.89
C LEU A 72 -10.75 21.43 -2.98
N GLN A 73 -11.39 21.59 -1.81
CA GLN A 73 -11.11 22.62 -0.82
C GLN A 73 -10.02 22.20 0.19
N GLN A 74 -9.52 20.96 0.13
CA GLN A 74 -8.43 20.56 1.02
C GLN A 74 -7.15 21.33 0.66
N PRO A 75 -6.52 22.01 1.64
CA PRO A 75 -5.32 22.78 1.40
C PRO A 75 -4.16 21.85 1.02
N ASN A 76 -4.09 20.67 1.64
CA ASN A 76 -2.99 19.73 1.48
C ASN A 76 -3.38 18.60 0.54
N SER A 77 -2.57 18.38 -0.51
CA SER A 77 -2.60 17.17 -1.33
C SER A 77 -1.65 16.12 -0.77
N MET A 78 -2.02 14.85 -0.90
CA MET A 78 -1.03 13.77 -0.81
C MET A 78 -0.14 13.84 -2.05
N ILE A 79 1.17 13.74 -1.86
CA ILE A 79 2.16 13.89 -2.94
C ILE A 79 2.96 12.59 -3.05
N PHE A 80 2.94 11.99 -4.24
CA PHE A 80 3.62 10.72 -4.50
C PHE A 80 4.61 10.88 -5.66
N PRO A 81 5.86 10.40 -5.52
CA PRO A 81 6.71 10.18 -6.66
C PRO A 81 6.04 9.20 -7.64
N SER A 82 5.83 9.61 -8.89
CA SER A 82 5.20 8.74 -9.88
C SER A 82 5.96 7.43 -10.08
N ILE A 83 7.29 7.48 -10.03
CA ILE A 83 8.11 6.28 -10.16
C ILE A 83 7.90 5.29 -9.01
N TRP A 84 7.66 5.79 -7.78
CA TRP A 84 7.33 4.96 -6.64
C TRP A 84 5.98 4.26 -6.83
N LEU A 85 4.97 4.97 -7.36
CA LEU A 85 3.69 4.35 -7.71
C LEU A 85 3.87 3.29 -8.80
N ARG A 86 4.72 3.54 -9.80
CA ARG A 86 4.99 2.57 -10.88
C ARG A 86 5.67 1.30 -10.37
N ASP A 87 6.61 1.44 -9.44
CA ASP A 87 7.27 0.31 -8.76
C ASP A 87 6.30 -0.47 -7.87
N ASN A 88 5.37 0.22 -7.21
CA ASN A 88 4.40 -0.37 -6.28
C ASN A 88 3.07 -0.78 -6.95
N CYS A 89 3.05 -0.93 -8.28
CA CYS A 89 1.87 -1.37 -9.02
C CYS A 89 1.31 -2.70 -8.48
N GLN A 90 0.02 -2.72 -8.14
CA GLN A 90 -0.66 -3.86 -7.53
C GLN A 90 -1.38 -4.78 -8.54
N CYS A 91 -1.07 -4.67 -9.84
CA CYS A 91 -1.70 -5.51 -10.86
C CYS A 91 -1.11 -6.94 -10.85
N ALA A 92 -1.81 -7.90 -11.46
CA ALA A 92 -1.38 -9.30 -11.50
C ALA A 92 -0.03 -9.52 -12.24
N GLN A 93 0.42 -8.56 -13.06
CA GLN A 93 1.73 -8.61 -13.72
C GLN A 93 2.87 -8.09 -12.85
N CYS A 94 2.58 -7.29 -11.82
CA CYS A 94 3.59 -6.60 -11.01
C CYS A 94 3.66 -7.12 -9.56
N PHE A 95 2.57 -7.71 -9.06
CA PHE A 95 2.45 -8.12 -7.66
C PHE A 95 1.90 -9.55 -7.53
N HIS A 96 2.52 -10.36 -6.66
CA HIS A 96 1.98 -11.65 -6.22
C HIS A 96 1.03 -11.41 -5.04
N ARG A 97 -0.27 -11.70 -5.26
CA ARG A 97 -1.32 -11.48 -4.26
C ARG A 97 -1.22 -12.43 -3.07
N ASP A 98 -0.76 -13.66 -3.29
CA ASP A 98 -0.73 -14.68 -2.23
C ASP A 98 0.45 -14.45 -1.27
N SER A 99 1.63 -14.15 -1.81
CA SER A 99 2.83 -13.86 -1.02
C SER A 99 2.99 -12.40 -0.62
N LEU A 100 2.04 -11.54 -1.01
CA LEU A 100 2.08 -10.08 -0.81
C LEU A 100 3.41 -9.43 -1.23
N SER A 101 3.98 -9.85 -2.36
CA SER A 101 5.32 -9.44 -2.79
C SER A 101 5.35 -8.90 -4.23
N ARG A 102 6.33 -8.02 -4.51
CA ARG A 102 6.62 -7.54 -5.88
C ARG A 102 7.20 -8.68 -6.71
N LYS A 103 6.87 -8.74 -8.01
CA LYS A 103 7.39 -9.77 -8.92
C LYS A 103 8.87 -9.53 -9.28
N PRO A 104 9.75 -10.56 -9.21
CA PRO A 104 11.20 -10.41 -9.44
C PRO A 104 11.57 -9.84 -10.80
N LEU A 105 10.83 -10.21 -11.86
CA LEU A 105 11.04 -9.72 -13.23
C LEU A 105 11.03 -8.19 -13.36
N ARG A 106 10.38 -7.49 -12.42
CA ARG A 106 10.40 -6.03 -12.40
C ARG A 106 11.69 -5.48 -11.82
N TRP A 107 12.21 -6.05 -10.73
CA TRP A 107 13.40 -5.51 -10.07
C TRP A 107 14.61 -5.43 -11.01
N ASN A 108 14.84 -6.47 -11.81
CA ASN A 108 16.01 -6.52 -12.70
C ASN A 108 15.88 -5.61 -13.93
N ASN A 109 14.65 -5.34 -14.39
CA ASN A 109 14.38 -4.66 -15.66
C ASN A 109 13.42 -3.47 -15.48
N PHE A 110 13.47 -2.79 -14.33
CA PHE A 110 12.61 -1.65 -14.06
C PHE A 110 13.16 -0.39 -14.74
N ASP A 111 12.45 0.10 -15.74
CA ASP A 111 12.78 1.38 -16.37
C ASP A 111 12.41 2.55 -15.44
N THR A 112 13.43 3.26 -14.95
CA THR A 112 13.29 4.42 -14.06
C THR A 112 12.85 5.69 -14.80
N LYS A 113 12.85 5.68 -16.15
CA LYS A 113 12.46 6.82 -16.98
C LYS A 113 10.97 6.81 -17.35
N VAL A 114 10.21 5.81 -16.91
CA VAL A 114 8.76 5.73 -17.14
C VAL A 114 8.05 6.95 -16.55
N LYS A 115 7.24 7.61 -17.38
CA LYS A 115 6.47 8.80 -17.01
C LYS A 115 4.99 8.52 -16.95
N VAL A 116 4.26 9.39 -16.27
CA VAL A 116 2.80 9.36 -16.30
C VAL A 116 2.32 9.94 -17.62
N ARG A 117 1.57 9.15 -18.39
CA ARG A 117 0.95 9.59 -19.63
C ARG A 117 -0.43 10.20 -19.38
N GLN A 118 -1.23 9.56 -18.52
CA GLN A 118 -2.56 10.03 -18.17
C GLN A 118 -2.94 9.55 -16.77
N VAL A 119 -3.70 10.38 -16.06
CA VAL A 119 -4.31 10.02 -14.77
C VAL A 119 -5.80 10.24 -14.85
N THR A 120 -6.56 9.30 -14.31
CA THR A 120 -8.01 9.42 -14.15
C THR A 120 -8.44 8.91 -12.79
N VAL A 121 -9.62 9.35 -12.37
CA VAL A 121 -10.21 8.97 -11.09
C VAL A 121 -11.53 8.26 -11.36
N ASP A 122 -11.74 7.11 -10.72
CA ASP A 122 -13.03 6.40 -10.66
C ASP A 122 -13.60 6.66 -9.26
N GLU A 123 -14.36 7.77 -9.11
CA GLU A 123 -14.89 8.23 -7.83
C GLU A 123 -15.80 7.21 -7.14
N PRO A 124 -16.77 6.54 -7.82
CA PRO A 124 -17.62 5.54 -7.18
C PRO A 124 -16.83 4.39 -6.53
N ARG A 125 -15.66 4.06 -7.08
CA ARG A 125 -14.79 3.01 -6.54
C ARG A 125 -13.64 3.54 -5.71
N GLN A 126 -13.49 4.87 -5.59
CA GLN A 126 -12.38 5.52 -4.93
C GLN A 126 -11.02 5.01 -5.45
N LEU A 127 -10.87 4.94 -6.78
CA LEU A 127 -9.64 4.48 -7.44
C LEU A 127 -8.96 5.60 -8.22
N VAL A 128 -7.64 5.67 -8.12
CA VAL A 128 -6.78 6.45 -9.01
C VAL A 128 -6.17 5.53 -10.04
N ASN A 129 -6.41 5.80 -11.32
CA ASN A 129 -5.90 5.03 -12.44
C ASN A 129 -4.81 5.83 -13.16
N ILE A 130 -3.72 5.16 -13.49
CA ILE A 130 -2.56 5.76 -14.14
C ILE A 130 -2.22 4.95 -15.39
N LEU A 131 -2.18 5.62 -16.53
CA LEU A 131 -1.59 5.13 -17.77
C LEU A 131 -0.16 5.64 -17.84
N TRP A 132 0.77 4.73 -18.05
CA TRP A 132 2.21 5.00 -18.09
C TRP A 132 2.71 5.12 -19.53
N SER A 133 3.90 5.70 -19.72
CA SER A 133 4.55 5.82 -21.04
C SER A 133 4.95 4.48 -21.68
N ASP A 134 5.01 3.40 -20.90
CA ASP A 134 5.26 2.02 -21.36
C ASP A 134 3.96 1.27 -21.68
N GLU A 135 2.85 1.99 -21.85
CA GLU A 135 1.48 1.48 -22.07
C GLU A 135 0.92 0.63 -20.92
N HIS A 136 1.63 0.55 -19.79
CA HIS A 136 1.14 -0.14 -18.60
C HIS A 136 0.00 0.65 -17.94
N CYS A 137 -0.87 -0.06 -17.21
CA CYS A 137 -1.94 0.55 -16.42
C CYS A 137 -1.85 0.11 -14.97
N SER A 138 -1.86 1.09 -14.07
CA SER A 138 -1.96 0.86 -12.62
C SER A 138 -3.26 1.43 -12.07
N SER A 139 -3.81 0.77 -11.06
CA SER A 139 -4.99 1.24 -10.32
C SER A 139 -4.71 1.15 -8.82
N PHE A 140 -4.89 2.24 -8.11
CA PHE A 140 -4.62 2.36 -6.68
C PHE A 140 -5.90 2.76 -5.92
N PRO A 141 -6.33 1.97 -4.92
CA PRO A 141 -7.37 2.41 -3.99
C PRO A 141 -6.93 3.65 -3.22
N LEU A 142 -7.86 4.60 -3.01
CA LEU A 142 -7.60 5.80 -2.23
C LEU A 142 -7.10 5.47 -0.82
N LYS A 143 -7.69 4.45 -0.17
CA LYS A 143 -7.24 3.97 1.14
C LYS A 143 -5.76 3.54 1.11
N TRP A 144 -5.36 2.76 0.09
CA TRP A 144 -3.98 2.29 -0.03
C TRP A 144 -2.98 3.46 -0.17
N LEU A 145 -3.38 4.52 -0.87
CA LEU A 145 -2.61 5.75 -1.03
C LEU A 145 -2.53 6.51 0.30
N LYS A 146 -3.64 6.68 1.01
CA LYS A 146 -3.68 7.31 2.34
C LYS A 146 -2.78 6.64 3.36
N ASP A 147 -2.85 5.31 3.43
CA ASP A 147 -2.02 4.49 4.34
C ASP A 147 -0.51 4.61 4.04
N ARG A 148 -0.14 5.19 2.88
CA ARG A 148 1.25 5.34 2.39
C ARG A 148 1.57 6.78 2.00
N ASP A 149 0.81 7.74 2.52
CA ASP A 149 1.08 9.14 2.28
C ASP A 149 2.46 9.54 2.83
N PHE A 150 3.19 10.34 2.07
CA PHE A 150 4.55 10.76 2.38
C PHE A 150 4.62 11.95 3.35
N SER A 151 3.47 12.50 3.78
CA SER A 151 3.46 13.56 4.79
C SER A 151 4.13 13.12 6.09
N LEU A 152 4.77 14.06 6.78
CA LEU A 152 5.47 13.78 8.04
C LEU A 152 4.54 13.13 9.07
N LYS A 153 3.31 13.66 9.20
CA LYS A 153 2.29 13.13 10.10
C LYS A 153 2.00 11.65 9.84
N THR A 154 1.71 11.27 8.59
CA THR A 154 1.40 9.88 8.25
C THR A 154 2.60 8.96 8.47
N ARG A 155 3.81 9.43 8.14
CA ARG A 155 5.05 8.67 8.36
C ARG A 155 5.32 8.44 9.85
N GLU A 156 5.16 9.45 10.69
CA GLU A 156 5.32 9.34 12.14
C GLU A 156 4.29 8.38 12.74
N GLN A 157 3.03 8.46 12.32
CA GLN A 157 1.96 7.53 12.71
C GLN A 157 2.29 6.09 12.28
N TYR A 158 2.73 5.89 11.04
CA TYR A 158 3.12 4.56 10.56
C TYR A 158 4.27 3.97 11.38
N LEU A 159 5.30 4.77 11.67
CA LEU A 159 6.45 4.33 12.46
C LEU A 159 6.07 3.97 13.89
N SER A 160 5.17 4.74 14.51
CA SER A 160 4.72 4.48 15.88
C SER A 160 3.80 3.26 15.99
N GLU A 161 2.94 3.03 15.00
CA GLU A 161 1.97 1.93 15.01
C GLU A 161 2.57 0.59 14.56
N TRP A 162 3.36 0.58 13.48
CA TRP A 162 3.72 -0.65 12.76
C TRP A 162 5.15 -1.13 12.94
N TYR A 163 6.09 -0.26 13.33
CA TYR A 163 7.49 -0.64 13.37
C TYR A 163 7.92 -1.19 14.72
N ARG A 164 8.15 -0.31 15.70
CA ARG A 164 8.50 -0.68 17.07
C ARG A 164 7.91 0.36 18.03
N PRO A 165 7.33 -0.07 19.16
CA PRO A 165 6.98 0.84 20.23
C PRO A 165 8.18 1.72 20.60
N GLN A 166 7.93 2.99 20.93
CA GLN A 166 8.98 3.89 21.36
C GLN A 166 9.60 3.39 22.67
N SER A 167 10.92 3.17 22.65
CA SER A 167 11.65 2.74 23.84
C SER A 167 11.69 3.85 24.90
N LYS A 168 11.52 3.47 26.17
CA LYS A 168 11.62 4.38 27.32
C LYS A 168 12.89 4.07 28.10
N HIS A 169 13.79 5.05 28.17
CA HIS A 169 14.99 4.96 28.99
C HIS A 169 14.64 5.05 30.48
N TRP A 170 15.43 4.38 31.32
CA TRP A 170 15.24 4.35 32.76
C TRP A 170 16.59 4.23 33.46
N GLY A 171 16.68 4.83 34.65
CA GLY A 171 17.85 4.74 35.52
C GLY A 171 17.63 3.80 36.70
N LYS A 172 18.58 3.79 37.63
CA LYS A 172 18.52 2.99 38.87
C LYS A 172 17.22 3.22 39.65
N ASP A 173 16.83 4.48 39.80
CA ASP A 173 15.70 4.88 40.65
C ASP A 173 14.33 4.50 40.04
N ASP A 174 14.28 4.29 38.73
CA ASP A 174 13.07 3.89 38.00
C ASP A 174 12.92 2.37 37.92
N PHE A 175 13.97 1.60 38.24
CA PHE A 175 14.00 0.16 38.01
C PHE A 175 12.83 -0.58 38.68
N VAL A 176 12.47 -0.19 39.89
CA VAL A 176 11.34 -0.80 40.63
C VAL A 176 10.01 -0.57 39.91
N LYS A 177 9.84 0.59 39.25
CA LYS A 177 8.64 0.92 38.48
C LYS A 177 8.62 0.21 37.12
N VAL A 178 9.80 0.02 36.52
CA VAL A 178 9.96 -0.57 35.19
C VAL A 178 9.92 -2.10 35.20
N LEU A 179 10.42 -2.74 36.26
CA LEU A 179 10.49 -4.20 36.35
C LEU A 179 9.09 -4.81 36.56
N LYS A 180 8.38 -5.00 35.45
CA LYS A 180 7.11 -5.69 35.44
C LYS A 180 7.31 -7.21 35.57
N LYS A 181 6.49 -7.82 36.42
CA LYS A 181 6.50 -9.25 36.72
C LYS A 181 5.28 -9.90 36.09
N PHE A 182 5.48 -11.05 35.47
CA PHE A 182 4.44 -11.84 34.83
C PHE A 182 4.52 -13.28 35.34
N ASP A 183 3.39 -13.97 35.37
CA ASP A 183 3.38 -15.42 35.61
C ASP A 183 3.77 -16.17 34.33
N TYR A 184 4.68 -17.13 34.45
CA TYR A 184 5.14 -17.93 33.31
C TYR A 184 3.97 -18.62 32.60
N TRP A 185 3.05 -19.20 33.35
CA TRP A 185 1.97 -19.98 32.77
C TRP A 185 0.93 -19.13 32.06
N ASP A 186 0.68 -17.92 32.57
CA ASP A 186 -0.23 -16.98 31.91
C ASP A 186 0.35 -16.50 30.58
N VAL A 187 1.65 -16.21 30.52
CA VAL A 187 2.35 -15.90 29.25
C VAL A 187 2.29 -17.08 28.27
N MET A 188 2.42 -18.31 28.75
CA MET A 188 2.36 -19.49 27.87
C MET A 188 0.95 -19.75 27.32
N ARG A 189 -0.10 -19.52 28.12
CA ARG A 189 -1.49 -19.88 27.78
C ARG A 189 -2.31 -18.76 27.15
N SER A 190 -2.00 -17.49 27.42
CA SER A 190 -2.82 -16.35 26.99
C SER A 190 -2.09 -15.46 26.00
N ASP A 191 -2.65 -15.28 24.80
CA ASP A 191 -2.13 -14.34 23.80
C ASP A 191 -2.15 -12.90 24.30
N ALA A 192 -3.13 -12.52 25.12
CA ALA A 192 -3.22 -11.17 25.67
C ALA A 192 -2.07 -10.88 26.64
N VAL A 193 -1.75 -11.82 27.52
CA VAL A 193 -0.64 -11.69 28.49
C VAL A 193 0.71 -11.78 27.77
N LEU A 194 0.84 -12.67 26.77
CA LEU A 194 2.01 -12.74 25.91
C LEU A 194 2.27 -11.42 25.19
N MET A 195 1.23 -10.80 24.61
CA MET A 195 1.32 -9.50 23.95
C MET A 195 1.80 -8.42 24.92
N GLU A 196 1.23 -8.35 26.11
CA GLU A 196 1.62 -7.38 27.13
C GLU A 196 3.08 -7.56 27.58
N TRP A 197 3.52 -8.81 27.74
CA TRP A 197 4.91 -9.16 28.07
C TRP A 197 5.88 -8.75 26.95
N LEU A 198 5.56 -9.06 25.69
CA LEU A 198 6.36 -8.66 24.52
C LEU A 198 6.41 -7.14 24.34
N GLN A 199 5.30 -6.43 24.57
CA GLN A 199 5.26 -4.97 24.55
C GLN A 199 6.11 -4.36 25.67
N THR A 200 6.08 -4.95 26.87
CA THR A 200 6.93 -4.51 27.98
C THR A 200 8.40 -4.67 27.63
N LEU A 201 8.80 -5.80 27.05
CA LEU A 201 10.16 -6.01 26.54
C LEU A 201 10.52 -5.01 25.42
N ALA A 202 9.62 -4.73 24.49
CA ALA A 202 9.88 -3.79 23.39
C ALA A 202 10.05 -2.34 23.87
N VAL A 203 9.28 -1.90 24.86
CA VAL A 203 9.32 -0.52 25.39
C VAL A 203 10.44 -0.33 26.41
N HIS A 204 10.60 -1.27 27.34
CA HIS A 204 11.49 -1.12 28.50
C HIS A 204 12.75 -1.97 28.42
N GLY A 205 12.82 -2.95 27.53
CA GLY A 205 13.99 -3.84 27.39
C GLY A 205 14.09 -4.93 28.47
N ILE A 206 13.18 -4.96 29.44
CA ILE A 206 13.21 -5.94 30.55
C ILE A 206 11.80 -6.30 31.03
N ALA A 207 11.62 -7.57 31.38
CA ALA A 207 10.45 -8.11 32.08
C ALA A 207 10.88 -9.37 32.85
N MET A 208 10.23 -9.65 33.98
CA MET A 208 10.54 -10.84 34.78
C MET A 208 9.40 -11.85 34.73
N LEU A 209 9.73 -13.11 34.44
CA LEU A 209 8.81 -14.23 34.60
C LEU A 209 8.97 -14.85 35.99
N LYS A 210 7.83 -15.16 36.63
CA LYS A 210 7.74 -15.85 37.91
C LYS A 210 7.04 -17.20 37.74
N ASN A 211 7.25 -18.09 38.71
CA ASN A 211 6.57 -19.39 38.79
C ASN A 211 6.81 -20.30 37.58
N SER A 212 7.95 -20.15 36.90
CA SER A 212 8.37 -21.14 35.90
C SER A 212 8.75 -22.45 36.59
N PRO A 213 8.50 -23.60 35.95
CA PRO A 213 9.05 -24.88 36.40
C PRO A 213 10.56 -24.81 36.61
N LEU A 214 11.08 -25.62 37.54
CA LEU A 214 12.53 -25.83 37.69
C LEU A 214 13.00 -26.88 36.69
N ASP A 215 12.92 -26.55 35.40
CA ASP A 215 13.24 -27.46 34.30
C ASP A 215 14.10 -26.78 33.22
N ILE A 216 14.97 -27.55 32.56
CA ILE A 216 15.91 -27.07 31.53
C ILE A 216 15.16 -26.61 30.25
N GLY A 217 13.99 -27.17 29.97
CA GLY A 217 13.19 -26.90 28.79
C GLY A 217 12.35 -25.62 28.85
N VAL A 218 12.31 -24.91 29.97
CA VAL A 218 11.48 -23.69 30.16
C VAL A 218 11.83 -22.61 29.15
N VAL A 219 13.12 -22.28 29.01
CA VAL A 219 13.58 -21.23 28.08
C VAL A 219 13.25 -21.62 26.64
N LYS A 220 13.40 -22.90 26.28
CA LYS A 220 13.09 -23.41 24.94
C LYS A 220 11.59 -23.33 24.64
N SER A 221 10.76 -23.69 25.61
CA SER A 221 9.30 -23.63 25.47
C SER A 221 8.82 -22.19 25.27
N LEU A 222 9.35 -21.24 26.06
CA LEU A 222 9.06 -19.82 25.90
C LEU A 222 9.54 -19.28 24.54
N ALA A 223 10.75 -19.63 24.12
CA ALA A 223 11.27 -19.18 22.82
C ALA A 223 10.41 -19.68 21.65
N ASN A 224 9.96 -20.95 21.71
CA ASN A 224 9.07 -21.53 20.70
C ASN A 224 7.66 -20.95 20.72
N ARG A 225 7.22 -20.39 21.85
CA ARG A 225 5.95 -19.66 21.94
C ARG A 225 5.97 -18.35 21.14
N ILE A 226 7.13 -17.72 21.02
CA ILE A 226 7.33 -16.44 20.35
C ILE A 226 7.79 -16.65 18.89
N GLY A 227 8.69 -17.59 18.67
CA GLY A 227 9.34 -17.83 17.37
C GLY A 227 10.32 -19.00 17.45
N PHE A 228 11.61 -18.71 17.30
CA PHE A 228 12.66 -19.74 17.32
C PHE A 228 13.92 -19.23 18.03
N ILE A 229 14.69 -20.16 18.59
CA ILE A 229 16.00 -19.86 19.17
C ILE A 229 17.02 -19.68 18.05
N ARG A 230 17.75 -18.57 18.07
CA ARG A 230 18.94 -18.39 17.24
C ARG A 230 20.10 -19.19 17.84
N LYS A 231 20.45 -20.31 17.21
CA LYS A 231 21.63 -21.10 17.60
C LYS A 231 22.91 -20.28 17.47
N THR A 232 23.82 -20.46 18.41
CA THR A 232 25.16 -19.85 18.40
C THR A 232 26.22 -20.93 18.62
N THR A 233 27.50 -20.56 18.63
CA THR A 233 28.59 -21.50 18.97
C THR A 233 28.49 -22.05 20.40
N TYR A 234 27.72 -21.39 21.27
CA TYR A 234 27.49 -21.81 22.66
C TYR A 234 26.34 -22.82 22.82
N GLY A 235 25.65 -23.16 21.72
CA GLY A 235 24.37 -23.87 21.73
C GLY A 235 23.22 -22.96 21.35
#